data_AF-A0A446BY41-F1
#
_entry.id   AF-A0A446BY41-F1
#
_cell.length_a   1.000
_cell.length_b   1.000
_cell.length_c   1.000
_cell.angle_alpha   90.00
_cell.angle_beta   90.00
_cell.angle_gamma   90.00
#
_symmetry.space_group_name_H-M   'P 1'
#
loop_
_entity.id
_entity.type
_entity.pdbx_description
1 polymer ?
#
loop_
_entity_poly.entity_id
_entity_poly.type
_entity_poly.pdbx_seq_one_letter_code
_entity_poly.pdbx_strand_id
1 'polypeptide(L)'
;MAVLPAVLALLVPTSLAGSSKERMHDLGAAFRARYLGPSTHDGFVGIVGISPEDIDNSHFNIESFTDECSLASAVSFVQGLYPRSPGSPCEQNADPDYGPGEGSKLNDPLCDHQYPNIRTVHPDLDPDSIWSHGHENCRKRENSLLLFSNNSVAESIHQNTEEFYGSLWDAIFYEALPLSQANFYNAYDLYDYAAYRWNNDNRTALALNEGDLDELGQLAWQEQSLRHANVTGAGGAQDDDLTQAIAGRTLASRVTALFAENIESRGAQNKLNLAFTSHEPFLAFFALTGLSTGASSHQFSQLPSAGATLTFELFSVDDGNDTGETHQEHETTSSVGETSPKVNIEPTYRYNNGKRAAPPSKRTSSYDFTAGTYSQKAIDDSTMFLGYGTSSPDYGNQAADHVTTTPEYRNDGNGGDGGGGSSSSSSTAYPSIDQLHVRFLYRNSTDARGALVPYPLFGSDQAHMSFKHFNATMWSIGIANVTTWCSVCESNTFFCAAADPPPARGHHAWPAIVLGGAALAVVLFIILIVLILM
;
A
#
# COMPACT_ATOMS: atom_id res chain seq x y z
N MET A 1 25.37 3.16 -13.80
CA MET A 1 24.44 4.24 -13.43
C MET A 1 23.28 3.58 -12.72
N ALA A 2 22.96 4.01 -11.50
CA ALA A 2 21.83 3.50 -10.74
C ALA A 2 20.52 3.58 -11.57
N VAL A 3 19.80 2.47 -11.64
CA VAL A 3 18.50 2.33 -12.30
C VAL A 3 17.43 2.34 -11.21
N LEU A 4 16.29 2.99 -11.45
CA LEU A 4 15.10 2.91 -10.58
C LEU A 4 13.99 2.14 -11.31
N PRO A 5 13.87 0.80 -11.13
CA PRO A 5 12.82 0.03 -11.78
C PRO A 5 11.40 0.27 -11.29
N ALA A 6 11.22 0.47 -9.98
CA ALA A 6 9.89 0.49 -9.38
C ALA A 6 9.80 1.39 -8.14
N VAL A 7 8.62 1.97 -7.97
CA VAL A 7 8.24 2.76 -6.80
C VAL A 7 6.87 2.29 -6.32
N LEU A 8 6.70 2.18 -5.01
CA LEU A 8 5.42 2.03 -4.36
C LEU A 8 5.24 3.16 -3.35
N ALA A 9 4.14 3.90 -3.44
CA ALA A 9 3.78 4.93 -2.48
C ALA A 9 2.38 4.69 -1.91
N LEU A 10 2.29 4.74 -0.58
CA LEU A 10 1.03 4.84 0.15
C LEU A 10 0.81 6.30 0.53
N LEU A 11 -0.43 6.77 0.38
CA LEU A 11 -0.80 8.15 0.59
C LEU A 11 -2.03 8.22 1.50
N VAL A 12 -1.96 9.13 2.47
CA VAL A 12 -3.13 9.51 3.28
C VAL A 12 -3.96 10.52 2.49
N PRO A 13 -5.25 10.26 2.20
CA PRO A 13 -6.18 11.16 1.54
C PRO A 13 -6.32 12.48 2.28
N THR A 14 -6.89 13.45 1.58
CA THR A 14 -7.29 14.73 2.14
C THR A 14 -8.81 14.87 2.08
N SER A 15 -9.36 15.87 2.77
CA SER A 15 -10.80 16.14 2.72
C SER A 15 -11.27 16.59 1.32
N LEU A 16 -12.59 16.59 1.10
CA LEU A 16 -13.19 17.02 -0.17
C LEU A 16 -13.12 18.53 -0.45
N ALA A 17 -12.56 19.33 0.48
CA ALA A 17 -12.40 20.77 0.31
C ALA A 17 -11.52 21.11 -0.91
N GLY A 18 -11.80 22.24 -1.57
CA GLY A 18 -11.04 22.66 -2.76
C GLY A 18 -9.53 22.79 -2.52
N SER A 19 -9.14 23.38 -1.38
CA SER A 19 -7.74 23.52 -0.96
C SER A 19 -7.05 22.19 -0.66
N SER A 20 -7.79 21.19 -0.18
CA SER A 20 -7.29 19.83 0.03
C SER A 20 -6.99 19.13 -1.29
N LYS A 21 -7.88 19.26 -2.28
CA LYS A 21 -7.68 18.74 -3.64
C LYS A 21 -6.48 19.40 -4.33
N GLU A 22 -6.30 20.71 -4.17
CA GLU A 22 -5.13 21.45 -4.68
C GLU A 22 -3.82 20.92 -4.07
N ARG A 23 -3.80 20.66 -2.76
CA ARG A 23 -2.64 20.05 -2.08
C ARG A 23 -2.28 18.66 -2.62
N MET A 24 -3.27 17.81 -2.89
CA MET A 24 -3.01 16.49 -3.49
C MET A 24 -2.51 16.61 -4.93
N HIS A 25 -3.05 17.54 -5.70
CA HIS A 25 -2.56 17.86 -7.04
C HIS A 25 -1.09 18.32 -7.00
N ASP A 26 -0.74 19.24 -6.10
CA ASP A 26 0.63 19.73 -5.95
C ASP A 26 1.59 18.63 -5.49
N LEU A 27 1.14 17.72 -4.62
CA LEU A 27 1.89 16.54 -4.24
C LEU A 27 2.13 15.59 -5.44
N GLY A 28 1.14 15.41 -6.30
CA GLY A 28 1.27 14.69 -7.57
C GLY A 28 2.31 15.32 -8.49
N ALA A 29 2.30 16.65 -8.61
CA ALA A 29 3.29 17.40 -9.39
C ALA A 29 4.72 17.25 -8.82
N ALA A 30 4.88 17.17 -7.50
CA ALA A 30 6.16 16.87 -6.88
C ALA A 30 6.64 15.45 -7.19
N PHE A 31 5.73 14.46 -7.21
CA PHE A 31 6.04 13.09 -7.65
C PHE A 31 6.43 13.05 -9.13
N ARG A 32 5.75 13.80 -10.01
CA ARG A 32 6.13 13.97 -11.42
C ARG A 32 7.56 14.46 -11.54
N ALA A 33 7.90 15.56 -10.85
CA ALA A 33 9.23 16.14 -10.90
C ALA A 33 10.33 15.15 -10.47
N ARG A 34 10.05 14.28 -9.49
CA ARG A 34 11.00 13.28 -8.99
C ARG A 34 11.12 12.05 -9.89
N TYR A 35 10.00 11.47 -10.31
CA TYR A 35 9.96 10.12 -10.87
C TYR A 35 9.78 10.06 -12.38
N LEU A 36 9.20 11.09 -12.99
CA LEU A 36 8.97 11.18 -14.43
C LEU A 36 10.00 12.12 -15.07
N GLY A 37 10.68 12.95 -14.28
CA GLY A 37 11.76 13.83 -14.74
C GLY A 37 13.02 13.08 -15.17
N PRO A 38 13.90 13.72 -15.95
CA PRO A 38 15.20 13.16 -16.29
C PRO A 38 16.02 12.93 -15.01
N SER A 39 16.78 11.82 -14.96
CA SER A 39 17.67 11.55 -13.84
C SER A 39 18.71 12.68 -13.72
N THR A 40 18.83 13.28 -12.53
CA THR A 40 19.76 14.40 -12.28
C THR A 40 20.97 13.93 -11.49
N HIS A 41 22.08 14.68 -11.59
CA HIS A 41 23.32 14.38 -10.88
C HIS A 41 23.20 14.46 -9.35
N ASP A 42 22.13 15.07 -8.81
CA ASP A 42 21.86 15.24 -7.38
C ASP A 42 21.26 13.97 -6.72
N GLY A 43 21.34 12.81 -7.38
CA GLY A 43 20.90 11.53 -6.83
C GLY A 43 19.40 11.21 -7.02
N PHE A 44 18.69 12.01 -7.82
CA PHE A 44 17.33 11.69 -8.27
C PHE A 44 17.41 10.84 -9.53
N VAL A 45 16.93 9.60 -9.45
CA VAL A 45 16.83 8.67 -10.57
C VAL A 45 15.36 8.58 -10.96
N GLY A 46 15.03 8.98 -12.19
CA GLY A 46 13.68 8.80 -12.73
C GLY A 46 13.37 7.32 -12.96
N ILE A 47 12.10 6.95 -12.91
CA ILE A 47 11.68 5.56 -13.13
C ILE A 47 12.01 5.15 -14.56
N VAL A 48 12.76 4.07 -14.74
CA VAL A 48 13.25 3.69 -16.07
C VAL A 48 12.11 3.18 -16.95
N GLY A 49 12.03 3.77 -18.14
CA GLY A 49 11.05 3.40 -19.17
C GLY A 49 9.61 3.78 -18.83
N ILE A 50 9.37 4.65 -17.84
CA ILE A 50 8.06 5.28 -17.66
C ILE A 50 7.90 6.40 -18.70
N SER A 51 6.70 6.54 -19.27
CA SER A 51 6.41 7.64 -20.18
C SER A 51 6.23 8.93 -19.37
N PRO A 52 7.02 10.00 -19.63
CA PRO A 52 6.93 11.22 -18.83
C PRO A 52 5.71 12.07 -19.20
N GLU A 53 5.32 12.10 -20.47
CA GLU A 53 4.26 13.01 -20.94
C GLU A 53 2.89 12.33 -20.96
N ASP A 54 2.79 11.15 -21.57
CA ASP A 54 1.51 10.44 -21.72
C ASP A 54 1.40 9.27 -20.74
N ILE A 55 0.25 9.11 -20.12
CA ILE A 55 -0.04 8.00 -19.23
C ILE A 55 -0.17 6.70 -20.02
N ASP A 56 0.63 5.70 -19.65
CA ASP A 56 0.46 4.33 -20.09
C ASP A 56 -0.03 3.52 -18.91
N ASN A 57 -1.34 3.20 -18.88
CA ASN A 57 -1.97 2.49 -17.78
C ASN A 57 -1.33 1.11 -17.48
N SER A 58 -0.56 0.52 -18.40
CA SER A 58 0.18 -0.73 -18.12
C SER A 58 1.39 -0.54 -17.20
N HIS A 59 1.85 0.69 -17.00
CA HIS A 59 2.95 1.02 -16.09
C HIS A 59 2.52 1.20 -14.63
N PHE A 60 1.21 1.35 -14.38
CA PHE A 60 0.68 1.76 -13.09
C PHE A 60 -0.18 0.69 -12.43
N ASN A 61 -0.11 0.65 -11.11
CA ASN A 61 -1.16 0.08 -10.28
C ASN A 61 -1.65 1.16 -9.31
N ILE A 62 -2.88 1.67 -9.49
CA ILE A 62 -3.43 2.75 -8.68
C ILE A 62 -4.68 2.25 -7.98
N GLU A 63 -4.62 2.19 -6.65
CA GLU A 63 -5.70 1.70 -5.80
C GLU A 63 -6.19 2.79 -4.85
N SER A 64 -7.50 2.84 -4.63
CA SER A 64 -8.15 3.72 -3.66
C SER A 64 -9.20 2.94 -2.87
N PHE A 65 -9.47 3.39 -1.65
CA PHE A 65 -10.70 2.99 -0.97
C PHE A 65 -11.94 3.53 -1.72
N THR A 66 -13.12 2.98 -1.43
CA THR A 66 -14.37 3.31 -2.11
C THR A 66 -15.02 4.61 -1.65
N ASP A 67 -14.48 5.27 -0.61
CA ASP A 67 -15.02 6.54 -0.13
C ASP A 67 -14.64 7.74 -1.03
N GLU A 68 -15.43 8.81 -0.92
CA GLU A 68 -15.28 10.00 -1.75
C GLU A 68 -13.94 10.73 -1.52
N CYS A 69 -13.42 10.76 -0.30
CA CYS A 69 -12.18 11.47 0.03
C CYS A 69 -10.98 10.76 -0.57
N SER A 70 -10.91 9.43 -0.44
CA SER A 70 -9.84 8.61 -1.03
C SER A 70 -9.83 8.72 -2.54
N LEU A 71 -10.99 8.52 -3.18
CA LEU A 71 -11.07 8.57 -4.65
C LEU A 71 -10.78 9.98 -5.18
N ALA A 72 -11.32 11.03 -4.56
CA ALA A 72 -11.04 12.40 -4.98
C ALA A 72 -9.56 12.75 -4.80
N SER A 73 -8.93 12.29 -3.72
CA SER A 73 -7.50 12.48 -3.49
C SER A 73 -6.66 11.76 -4.54
N ALA A 74 -7.05 10.53 -4.92
CA ALA A 74 -6.42 9.77 -5.98
C ALA A 74 -6.49 10.49 -7.33
N VAL A 75 -7.68 10.94 -7.72
CA VAL A 75 -7.89 11.71 -8.95
C VAL A 75 -7.05 12.99 -8.92
N SER A 76 -7.13 13.80 -7.85
CA SER A 76 -6.39 15.05 -7.75
C SER A 76 -4.88 14.83 -7.82
N PHE A 77 -4.34 13.84 -7.12
CA PHE A 77 -2.92 13.49 -7.19
C PHE A 77 -2.49 13.08 -8.59
N VAL A 78 -3.25 12.20 -9.24
CA VAL A 78 -2.86 11.71 -10.57
C VAL A 78 -2.95 12.83 -11.62
N GLN A 79 -3.84 13.81 -11.45
CA GLN A 79 -3.87 15.00 -12.29
C GLN A 79 -2.65 15.91 -12.12
N GLY A 80 -2.02 15.93 -10.93
CA GLY A 80 -0.72 16.56 -10.76
C GLY A 80 0.42 15.74 -11.36
N LEU A 81 0.32 14.41 -11.28
CA LEU A 81 1.34 13.47 -11.78
C LEU A 81 1.39 13.44 -13.32
N TYR A 82 0.22 13.34 -13.96
CA TYR A 82 -0.01 13.38 -15.41
C TYR A 82 -1.01 14.49 -15.72
N PRO A 83 -0.55 15.74 -15.77
CA PRO A 83 -1.41 16.86 -16.15
C PRO A 83 -1.84 16.73 -17.61
N ARG A 84 -2.81 17.55 -18.03
CA ARG A 84 -3.23 17.65 -19.43
C ARG A 84 -2.04 17.73 -20.39
N SER A 85 -2.16 17.11 -21.56
CA SER A 85 -1.09 17.14 -22.56
C SER A 85 -0.85 18.59 -23.04
N PRO A 86 0.42 19.05 -23.14
CA PRO A 86 0.71 20.43 -23.57
C PRO A 86 0.27 20.68 -25.01
N GLY A 87 -0.46 21.78 -25.26
CA GLY A 87 -0.69 22.30 -26.62
C GLY A 87 -2.08 22.11 -27.21
N SER A 88 -3.01 21.46 -26.50
CA SER A 88 -4.44 21.46 -26.86
C SER A 88 -5.13 22.68 -26.24
N PRO A 89 -5.66 23.63 -27.05
CA PRO A 89 -6.56 24.63 -26.52
C PRO A 89 -7.83 23.96 -26.00
N CYS A 90 -8.29 24.33 -24.80
CA CYS A 90 -9.70 24.12 -24.41
C CYS A 90 -10.60 25.00 -25.28
N GLU A 91 -10.73 24.72 -26.57
CA GLU A 91 -11.62 25.48 -27.43
C GLU A 91 -13.07 25.03 -27.18
N GLN A 92 -13.79 25.78 -26.34
CA GLN A 92 -15.24 25.61 -26.11
C GLN A 92 -16.07 25.85 -27.38
N ASN A 93 -15.46 26.42 -28.43
CA ASN A 93 -16.09 26.76 -29.69
C ASN A 93 -15.49 25.90 -30.81
N ALA A 94 -15.82 24.60 -30.85
CA ALA A 94 -15.71 23.92 -32.15
C ALA A 94 -16.71 24.59 -33.08
N ASP A 95 -16.20 25.16 -34.16
CA ASP A 95 -17.02 25.66 -35.25
C ASP A 95 -17.88 24.49 -35.79
N PRO A 96 -19.23 24.57 -35.74
CA PRO A 96 -20.09 23.49 -36.19
C PRO A 96 -20.02 23.22 -37.70
N ASP A 97 -19.28 24.04 -38.46
CA ASP A 97 -19.20 23.98 -39.94
C ASP A 97 -18.02 23.16 -40.50
N TYR A 98 -17.22 22.50 -39.65
CA TYR A 98 -16.14 21.62 -40.14
C TYR A 98 -16.67 20.25 -40.57
N GLY A 99 -16.85 20.10 -41.89
CA GLY A 99 -17.23 18.84 -42.54
C GLY A 99 -16.23 17.69 -42.33
N PRO A 100 -16.63 16.44 -42.65
CA PRO A 100 -15.85 15.24 -42.40
C PRO A 100 -14.72 15.12 -43.43
N GLY A 101 -13.59 15.78 -43.18
CA GLY A 101 -12.42 15.71 -44.05
C GLY A 101 -11.22 16.37 -43.40
N GLU A 102 -10.27 15.54 -42.96
CA GLU A 102 -8.91 15.88 -42.51
C GLU A 102 -8.78 17.02 -41.48
N GLY A 103 -8.56 16.64 -40.21
CA GLY A 103 -8.06 17.55 -39.19
C GLY A 103 -9.11 18.21 -38.29
N SER A 104 -10.34 17.67 -38.25
CA SER A 104 -11.30 18.00 -37.19
C SER A 104 -10.61 17.81 -35.84
N LYS A 105 -10.23 18.89 -35.16
CA LYS A 105 -9.82 18.82 -33.76
C LYS A 105 -11.03 18.28 -33.02
N LEU A 106 -10.96 17.01 -32.63
CA LEU A 106 -12.00 16.40 -31.81
C LEU A 106 -12.05 17.26 -30.54
N ASN A 107 -13.22 17.82 -30.24
CA ASN A 107 -13.41 18.48 -28.95
C ASN A 107 -13.31 17.40 -27.87
N ASP A 108 -12.16 17.29 -27.22
CA ASP A 108 -12.05 16.53 -25.99
C ASP A 108 -12.88 17.25 -24.93
N PRO A 109 -13.95 16.63 -24.40
CA PRO A 109 -14.83 17.24 -23.42
C PRO A 109 -14.11 17.66 -22.13
N LEU A 110 -12.93 17.11 -21.84
CA LEU A 110 -12.09 17.43 -20.68
C LEU A 110 -10.74 18.06 -21.05
N CYS A 111 -10.58 18.54 -22.29
CA CYS A 111 -9.38 19.24 -22.77
C CYS A 111 -8.07 18.46 -22.67
N ASP A 112 -8.00 17.29 -23.28
CA ASP A 112 -6.83 16.38 -23.30
C ASP A 112 -6.44 15.97 -21.87
N HIS A 113 -7.48 15.73 -21.07
CA HIS A 113 -7.32 15.13 -19.76
C HIS A 113 -6.81 13.71 -19.93
N GLN A 114 -5.79 13.34 -19.16
CA GLN A 114 -5.27 12.00 -19.17
C GLN A 114 -6.12 11.11 -18.27
N TYR A 115 -6.45 9.92 -18.75
CA TYR A 115 -7.40 9.00 -18.09
C TYR A 115 -6.65 7.86 -17.37
N PRO A 116 -6.26 8.04 -16.10
CA PRO A 116 -5.70 6.95 -15.31
C PRO A 116 -6.73 5.90 -14.96
N ASN A 117 -6.30 4.64 -14.95
CA ASN A 117 -7.07 3.56 -14.36
C ASN A 117 -6.87 3.59 -12.84
N ILE A 118 -7.87 4.09 -12.11
CA ILE A 118 -7.91 4.06 -10.64
C ILE A 118 -8.89 2.97 -10.23
N ARG A 119 -8.37 1.90 -9.63
CA ARG A 119 -9.19 0.82 -9.11
C ARG A 119 -9.64 1.17 -7.69
N THR A 120 -10.94 1.13 -7.44
CA THR A 120 -11.47 1.18 -6.08
C THR A 120 -11.59 -0.24 -5.52
N VAL A 121 -11.08 -0.45 -4.30
CA VAL A 121 -11.11 -1.77 -3.63
C VAL A 121 -12.11 -1.75 -2.48
N HIS A 122 -13.19 -2.53 -2.60
CA HIS A 122 -14.24 -2.57 -1.58
C HIS A 122 -13.90 -3.60 -0.48
N PRO A 123 -13.91 -3.23 0.81
CA PRO A 123 -13.41 -4.08 1.90
C PRO A 123 -14.19 -5.39 2.09
N ASP A 124 -15.47 -5.45 1.70
CA ASP A 124 -16.28 -6.68 1.78
C ASP A 124 -16.23 -7.60 0.56
N LEU A 125 -15.91 -7.04 -0.62
CA LEU A 125 -16.19 -7.68 -1.91
C LEU A 125 -14.92 -7.96 -2.71
N ASP A 126 -13.86 -7.19 -2.47
CA ASP A 126 -12.61 -7.29 -3.20
C ASP A 126 -11.52 -7.87 -2.28
N PRO A 127 -10.97 -9.06 -2.56
CA PRO A 127 -9.88 -9.63 -1.77
C PRO A 127 -8.60 -8.78 -1.78
N ASP A 128 -8.40 -7.92 -2.78
CA ASP A 128 -7.23 -7.03 -2.83
C ASP A 128 -7.34 -5.85 -1.85
N SER A 129 -8.53 -5.59 -1.29
CA SER A 129 -8.73 -4.55 -0.27
C SER A 129 -7.82 -4.74 0.94
N ILE A 130 -7.45 -5.99 1.28
CA ILE A 130 -6.64 -6.28 2.47
C ILE A 130 -5.22 -5.68 2.35
N TRP A 131 -4.72 -5.47 1.14
CA TRP A 131 -3.34 -5.04 0.91
C TRP A 131 -3.08 -3.59 1.26
N SER A 132 -4.09 -2.74 1.13
CA SER A 132 -4.07 -1.33 1.55
C SER A 132 -4.89 -1.11 2.83
N HIS A 133 -5.96 -1.87 3.05
CA HIS A 133 -6.91 -1.69 4.15
C HIS A 133 -7.05 -2.95 5.02
N GLY A 134 -5.94 -3.64 5.31
CA GLY A 134 -5.97 -4.94 6.01
C GLY A 134 -6.55 -4.94 7.42
N HIS A 135 -6.84 -3.76 7.99
CA HIS A 135 -7.51 -3.60 9.28
C HIS A 135 -9.04 -3.59 9.17
N GLU A 136 -9.59 -3.30 7.99
CA GLU A 136 -11.03 -3.29 7.69
C GLU A 136 -11.57 -4.71 7.66
N ASN A 137 -12.77 -4.91 8.21
CA ASN A 137 -13.42 -6.22 8.33
C ASN A 137 -12.58 -7.30 9.03
N CYS A 138 -11.57 -6.88 9.79
CA CYS A 138 -10.78 -7.79 10.60
C CYS A 138 -11.47 -8.01 11.94
N ARG A 139 -12.46 -8.92 11.96
CA ARG A 139 -13.33 -9.15 13.12
C ARG A 139 -12.58 -9.39 14.43
N LYS A 140 -11.51 -10.18 14.41
CA LYS A 140 -10.69 -10.45 15.60
C LYS A 140 -10.10 -9.15 16.17
N ARG A 141 -9.67 -8.24 15.29
CA ARG A 141 -9.21 -6.89 15.67
C ARG A 141 -10.37 -6.07 16.22
N GLU A 142 -11.50 -6.00 15.51
CA GLU A 142 -12.69 -5.25 15.96
C GLU A 142 -13.16 -5.69 17.35
N ASN A 143 -13.20 -7.00 17.61
CA ASN A 143 -13.51 -7.56 18.91
C ASN A 143 -12.51 -7.11 19.99
N SER A 144 -11.23 -6.98 19.65
CA SER A 144 -10.22 -6.45 20.59
C SER A 144 -10.46 -4.97 20.92
N LEU A 145 -11.03 -4.18 20.01
CA LEU A 145 -11.37 -2.78 20.24
C LEU A 145 -12.55 -2.59 21.19
N LEU A 146 -13.48 -3.56 21.26
CA LEU A 146 -14.59 -3.53 22.23
C LEU A 146 -14.11 -3.62 23.68
N LEU A 147 -12.91 -4.15 23.91
CA LEU A 147 -12.28 -4.27 25.23
C LEU A 147 -11.14 -3.27 25.41
N PHE A 148 -11.02 -2.25 24.54
CA PHE A 148 -9.93 -1.30 24.58
C PHE A 148 -9.85 -0.54 25.91
N SER A 149 -10.98 -0.24 26.54
CA SER A 149 -11.02 0.39 27.88
C SER A 149 -10.46 -0.48 29.00
N ASN A 150 -10.27 -1.79 28.78
CA ASN A 150 -9.59 -2.65 29.74
C ASN A 150 -8.05 -2.59 29.60
N ASN A 151 -7.53 -1.89 28.58
CA ASN A 151 -6.09 -1.69 28.43
C ASN A 151 -5.59 -0.75 29.54
N SER A 152 -4.71 -1.24 30.41
CA SER A 152 -4.22 -0.47 31.57
C SER A 152 -3.47 0.80 31.19
N VAL A 153 -2.80 0.83 30.03
CA VAL A 153 -2.11 2.03 29.54
C VAL A 153 -3.14 3.05 29.06
N ALA A 154 -4.13 2.62 28.28
CA ALA A 154 -5.21 3.48 27.83
C ALA A 154 -6.02 4.04 29.00
N GLU A 155 -6.36 3.22 29.98
CA GLU A 155 -7.08 3.65 31.19
C GLU A 155 -6.26 4.65 32.02
N SER A 156 -4.95 4.44 32.14
CA SER A 156 -4.09 5.41 32.83
C SER A 156 -4.04 6.77 32.11
N ILE A 157 -3.96 6.77 30.78
CA ILE A 157 -3.96 8.02 30.00
C ILE A 157 -5.33 8.69 30.09
N HIS A 158 -6.41 7.91 29.98
CA HIS A 158 -7.77 8.38 30.16
C HIS A 158 -7.96 9.12 31.49
N GLN A 159 -7.61 8.50 32.61
CA GLN A 159 -7.71 9.13 33.94
C GLN A 159 -6.89 10.41 34.06
N ASN A 160 -5.70 10.44 33.46
CA ASN A 160 -4.80 11.60 33.53
C ASN A 160 -5.23 12.77 32.61
N THR A 161 -6.09 12.52 31.62
CA THR A 161 -6.49 13.51 30.59
C THR A 161 -7.98 13.86 30.63
N GLU A 162 -8.74 13.26 31.56
CA GLU A 162 -10.18 13.51 31.71
C GLU A 162 -10.49 14.99 31.91
N GLU A 163 -9.76 15.68 32.80
CA GLU A 163 -9.94 17.11 33.05
C GLU A 163 -9.59 17.95 31.81
N PHE A 164 -8.52 17.60 31.09
CA PHE A 164 -8.11 18.28 29.86
C PHE A 164 -9.23 18.24 28.82
N TYR A 165 -9.73 17.05 28.46
CA TYR A 165 -10.82 16.94 27.50
C TYR A 165 -12.11 17.60 27.98
N GLY A 166 -12.44 17.46 29.28
CA GLY A 166 -13.61 18.09 29.88
C GLY A 166 -13.56 19.62 29.79
N SER A 167 -12.37 20.22 29.98
CA SER A 167 -12.18 21.68 29.90
C SER A 167 -12.38 22.24 28.49
N LEU A 168 -12.11 21.44 27.45
CA LEU A 168 -12.25 21.82 26.05
C LEU A 168 -13.66 21.60 25.50
N TRP A 169 -14.52 20.86 26.22
CA TRP A 169 -15.80 20.41 25.68
C TRP A 169 -16.77 21.54 25.35
N ASP A 170 -17.04 22.43 26.31
CA ASP A 170 -17.96 23.58 26.11
C ASP A 170 -17.47 24.52 25.01
N ALA A 171 -16.15 24.62 24.82
CA ALA A 171 -15.54 25.52 23.86
C ALA A 171 -15.55 24.97 22.42
N ILE A 172 -15.35 23.66 22.27
CA ILE A 172 -15.02 23.05 20.96
C ILE A 172 -15.92 21.86 20.64
N PHE A 173 -16.09 20.93 21.57
CA PHE A 173 -16.62 19.59 21.28
C PHE A 173 -18.13 19.42 21.46
N TYR A 174 -18.84 20.40 22.05
CA TYR A 174 -20.26 20.25 22.40
C TYR A 174 -21.19 19.92 21.22
N GLU A 175 -20.84 20.34 19.99
CA GLU A 175 -21.59 20.01 18.78
C GLU A 175 -21.18 18.68 18.14
N ALA A 176 -19.96 18.22 18.43
CA ALA A 176 -19.40 17.01 17.84
C ALA A 176 -19.87 15.77 18.59
N LEU A 177 -19.66 15.74 19.91
CA LEU A 177 -19.84 14.55 20.75
C LEU A 177 -20.42 14.93 22.12
N PRO A 178 -21.21 14.06 22.77
CA PRO A 178 -21.62 14.27 24.17
C PRO A 178 -20.41 14.37 25.12
N LEU A 179 -20.56 15.09 26.24
CA LEU A 179 -19.48 15.25 27.24
C LEU A 179 -18.90 13.91 27.72
N SER A 180 -19.73 12.88 27.83
CA SER A 180 -19.29 11.52 28.22
C SER A 180 -18.34 10.86 27.21
N GLN A 181 -18.22 11.41 26.00
CA GLN A 181 -17.32 10.95 24.94
C GLN A 181 -16.11 11.88 24.73
N ALA A 182 -16.07 13.05 25.38
CA ALA A 182 -14.89 13.91 25.41
C ALA A 182 -13.84 13.32 26.36
N ASN A 183 -13.12 12.30 25.89
CA ASN A 183 -12.07 11.63 26.62
C ASN A 183 -11.13 10.85 25.69
N PHE A 184 -10.05 10.31 26.25
CA PHE A 184 -9.00 9.59 25.51
C PHE A 184 -9.50 8.43 24.62
N TYR A 185 -10.64 7.80 24.94
CA TYR A 185 -11.17 6.70 24.13
C TYR A 185 -11.72 7.15 22.77
N ASN A 186 -11.88 8.46 22.56
CA ASN A 186 -12.25 9.08 21.28
C ASN A 186 -11.21 10.15 20.89
N ALA A 187 -9.94 9.98 21.30
CA ALA A 187 -8.90 10.99 21.11
C ALA A 187 -8.70 11.36 19.64
N TYR A 188 -8.72 10.38 18.74
CA TYR A 188 -8.61 10.60 17.30
C TYR A 188 -9.75 11.45 16.74
N ASP A 189 -11.01 11.10 17.02
CA ASP A 189 -12.17 11.85 16.53
C ASP A 189 -12.19 13.27 17.09
N LEU A 190 -11.81 13.45 18.37
CA LEU A 190 -11.70 14.75 19.01
C LEU A 190 -10.59 15.60 18.37
N TYR A 191 -9.43 15.01 18.10
CA TYR A 191 -8.32 15.70 17.43
C TYR A 191 -8.66 16.06 15.98
N ASP A 192 -9.20 15.13 15.19
CA ASP A 192 -9.57 15.38 13.80
C ASP A 192 -10.60 16.52 13.71
N TYR A 193 -11.62 16.49 14.58
CA TYR A 193 -12.59 17.58 14.69
C TYR A 193 -11.95 18.91 15.09
N ALA A 194 -11.08 18.92 16.11
CA ALA A 194 -10.39 20.12 16.56
C ALA A 194 -9.47 20.70 15.47
N ALA A 195 -8.69 19.85 14.80
CA ALA A 195 -7.78 20.23 13.72
C ALA A 195 -8.54 20.78 12.51
N TYR A 196 -9.69 20.17 12.16
CA TYR A 196 -10.56 20.69 11.12
C TYR A 196 -11.08 22.09 11.48
N ARG A 197 -11.64 22.26 12.69
CA ARG A 197 -12.18 23.55 13.16
C ARG A 197 -11.09 24.60 13.30
N TRP A 198 -9.90 24.26 13.79
CA TRP A 198 -8.75 25.16 13.89
C TRP A 198 -8.40 25.80 12.54
N ASN A 199 -8.40 25.01 11.47
CA ASN A 199 -8.03 25.46 10.13
C ASN A 199 -9.15 26.18 9.37
N ASN A 200 -10.41 26.07 9.81
CA ASN A 200 -11.58 26.52 9.05
C ASN A 200 -12.50 27.48 9.81
N ASP A 201 -12.37 27.59 11.13
CA ASP A 201 -13.21 28.41 12.00
C ASP A 201 -12.38 29.29 12.93
N ASN A 202 -12.44 30.59 12.66
CA ASN A 202 -11.72 31.62 13.39
C ASN A 202 -12.12 31.69 14.88
N ARG A 203 -13.32 31.22 15.27
CA ARG A 203 -13.72 31.18 16.70
C ARG A 203 -13.03 30.06 17.46
N THR A 204 -12.82 28.91 16.82
CA THR A 204 -12.11 27.79 17.44
C THR A 204 -10.64 28.12 17.61
N ALA A 205 -10.03 28.79 16.62
CA ALA A 205 -8.65 29.29 16.72
C ALA A 205 -8.44 30.35 17.83
N LEU A 206 -9.52 30.92 18.38
CA LEU A 206 -9.48 31.84 19.52
C LEU A 206 -9.70 31.15 20.88
N ALA A 207 -10.27 29.94 20.88
CA ALA A 207 -10.61 29.18 22.08
C ALA A 207 -9.61 28.06 22.39
N LEU A 208 -8.98 27.52 21.35
CA LEU A 208 -7.87 26.58 21.44
C LEU A 208 -6.55 27.38 21.32
N ASN A 209 -5.47 26.90 21.92
CA ASN A 209 -4.12 27.37 21.61
C ASN A 209 -3.30 26.29 20.89
N GLU A 210 -2.14 26.65 20.34
CA GLU A 210 -1.26 25.70 19.61
C GLU A 210 -0.85 24.50 20.49
N GLY A 211 -0.57 24.74 21.77
CA GLY A 211 -0.23 23.69 22.73
C GLY A 211 -1.38 22.71 23.00
N ASP A 212 -2.62 23.19 23.07
CA ASP A 212 -3.78 22.31 23.23
C ASP A 212 -3.98 21.43 21.97
N LEU A 213 -3.78 22.00 20.78
CA LEU A 213 -3.89 21.25 19.52
C LEU A 213 -2.79 20.18 19.41
N ASP A 214 -1.57 20.53 19.81
CA ASP A 214 -0.45 19.59 19.87
C ASP A 214 -0.72 18.47 20.87
N GLU A 215 -1.25 18.77 22.05
CA GLU A 215 -1.62 17.77 23.06
C GLU A 215 -2.73 16.85 22.56
N LEU A 216 -3.78 17.38 21.93
CA LEU A 216 -4.82 16.58 21.28
C LEU A 216 -4.22 15.65 20.21
N GLY A 217 -3.31 16.15 19.38
CA GLY A 217 -2.64 15.36 18.34
C GLY A 217 -1.77 14.25 18.91
N GLN A 218 -1.05 14.52 19.99
CA GLN A 218 -0.25 13.52 20.69
C GLN A 218 -1.12 12.44 21.34
N LEU A 219 -2.23 12.80 21.98
CA LEU A 219 -3.17 11.84 22.56
C LEU A 219 -3.86 11.00 21.49
N ALA A 220 -4.24 11.60 20.37
CA ALA A 220 -4.78 10.88 19.22
C ALA A 220 -3.78 9.87 18.65
N TRP A 221 -2.50 10.26 18.50
CA TRP A 221 -1.45 9.33 18.10
C TRP A 221 -1.28 8.17 19.10
N GLN A 222 -1.28 8.44 20.41
CA GLN A 222 -1.14 7.41 21.43
C GLN A 222 -2.31 6.42 21.38
N GLU A 223 -3.54 6.92 21.29
CA GLU A 223 -4.74 6.10 21.16
C GLU A 223 -4.66 5.19 19.93
N GLN A 224 -4.41 5.78 18.76
CA GLN A 224 -4.32 5.03 17.51
C GLN A 224 -3.14 4.03 17.51
N SER A 225 -2.02 4.39 18.11
CA SER A 225 -0.89 3.46 18.26
C SER A 225 -1.23 2.26 19.15
N LEU A 226 -1.96 2.46 20.26
CA LEU A 226 -2.41 1.38 21.12
C LEU A 226 -3.42 0.44 20.42
N ARG A 227 -4.22 0.98 19.49
CA ARG A 227 -5.23 0.21 18.73
C ARG A 227 -4.64 -0.54 17.52
N HIS A 228 -3.65 0.04 16.85
CA HIS A 228 -3.21 -0.42 15.52
C HIS A 228 -1.74 -0.82 15.44
N ALA A 229 -0.91 -0.44 16.41
CA ALA A 229 0.54 -0.59 16.34
C ALA A 229 1.12 -1.46 17.47
N ASN A 230 0.29 -2.29 18.10
CA ASN A 230 0.75 -3.23 19.10
C ASN A 230 1.42 -4.44 18.43
N VAL A 231 2.75 -4.54 18.60
CA VAL A 231 3.60 -5.59 18.04
C VAL A 231 4.26 -6.45 19.12
N THR A 232 3.69 -6.48 20.33
CA THR A 232 4.21 -7.29 21.43
C THR A 232 4.34 -8.75 20.99
N GLY A 233 5.58 -9.26 20.96
CA GLY A 233 5.89 -10.63 20.50
C GLY A 233 6.61 -10.73 19.14
N ALA A 234 6.85 -9.64 18.39
CA ALA A 234 7.41 -9.66 17.03
C ALA A 234 8.72 -10.48 16.81
N GLY A 235 9.46 -10.85 17.86
CA GLY A 235 10.64 -11.72 17.83
C GLY A 235 10.34 -13.23 17.94
N GLY A 236 9.29 -13.72 17.29
CA GLY A 236 8.83 -15.13 17.36
C GLY A 236 7.33 -15.33 17.60
N ALA A 237 6.54 -14.25 17.52
CA ALA A 237 5.09 -14.23 17.60
C ALA A 237 4.44 -15.15 16.57
N GLN A 238 3.32 -15.76 16.96
CA GLN A 238 2.40 -16.38 16.01
C GLN A 238 1.58 -15.28 15.33
N ASP A 239 0.99 -15.57 14.16
CA ASP A 239 0.16 -14.60 13.44
C ASP A 239 -0.96 -14.00 14.31
N ASP A 240 -1.44 -14.79 15.26
CA ASP A 240 -2.46 -14.42 16.24
C ASP A 240 -2.03 -13.33 17.22
N ASP A 241 -0.73 -13.20 17.49
CA ASP A 241 -0.19 -12.22 18.45
C ASP A 241 -0.02 -10.83 17.81
N LEU A 242 -0.06 -10.74 16.48
CA LEU A 242 0.15 -9.50 15.72
C LEU A 242 -1.12 -8.99 15.03
N THR A 243 -2.30 -9.40 15.52
CA THR A 243 -3.59 -9.02 14.92
C THR A 243 -3.83 -7.51 14.93
N GLN A 244 -3.38 -6.76 15.95
CA GLN A 244 -3.53 -5.29 15.95
C GLN A 244 -2.75 -4.63 14.80
N ALA A 245 -1.57 -5.15 14.48
CA ALA A 245 -0.70 -4.63 13.42
C ALA A 245 -1.03 -5.17 12.02
N ILE A 246 -2.18 -5.82 11.83
CA ILE A 246 -2.52 -6.55 10.61
C ILE A 246 -2.41 -5.71 9.33
N ALA A 247 -2.77 -4.42 9.36
CA ALA A 247 -2.65 -3.53 8.21
C ALA A 247 -1.18 -3.32 7.77
N GLY A 248 -0.26 -3.24 8.72
CA GLY A 248 1.17 -3.16 8.44
C GLY A 248 1.72 -4.48 7.89
N ARG A 249 1.17 -5.62 8.34
CA ARG A 249 1.55 -6.95 7.84
C ARG A 249 1.09 -7.20 6.41
N THR A 250 -0.14 -6.82 6.07
CA THR A 250 -0.64 -6.94 4.69
C THR A 250 0.09 -5.98 3.76
N LEU A 251 0.36 -4.75 4.21
CA LEU A 251 1.22 -3.82 3.48
C LEU A 251 2.60 -4.42 3.20
N ALA A 252 3.23 -5.05 4.21
CA ALA A 252 4.56 -5.63 4.04
C ALA A 252 4.58 -6.68 2.92
N SER A 253 3.56 -7.55 2.86
CA SER A 253 3.39 -8.52 1.78
C SER A 253 3.17 -7.84 0.42
N ARG A 254 2.33 -6.80 0.37
CA ARG A 254 2.02 -6.09 -0.88
C ARG A 254 3.26 -5.46 -1.51
N VAL A 255 4.11 -4.84 -0.70
CA VAL A 255 5.38 -4.23 -1.18
C VAL A 255 6.27 -5.28 -1.84
N THR A 256 6.45 -6.44 -1.18
CA THR A 256 7.29 -7.51 -1.72
C THR A 256 6.73 -8.12 -2.99
N ALA A 257 5.41 -8.30 -3.08
CA ALA A 257 4.75 -8.86 -4.24
C ALA A 257 4.92 -7.96 -5.48
N LEU A 258 4.64 -6.66 -5.34
CA LEU A 258 4.74 -5.70 -6.45
C LEU A 258 6.18 -5.58 -6.98
N PHE A 259 7.18 -5.61 -6.09
CA PHE A 259 8.58 -5.61 -6.50
C PHE A 259 9.01 -6.93 -7.14
N ALA A 260 8.55 -8.08 -6.63
CA ALA A 260 8.82 -9.37 -7.25
C ALA A 260 8.27 -9.42 -8.70
N GLU A 261 7.03 -8.98 -8.91
CA GLU A 261 6.39 -8.90 -10.23
C GLU A 261 7.13 -7.94 -11.19
N ASN A 262 7.62 -6.79 -10.68
CA ASN A 262 8.47 -5.90 -11.47
C ASN A 262 9.77 -6.59 -11.90
N ILE A 263 10.43 -7.31 -10.99
CA ILE A 263 11.67 -8.04 -11.27
C ILE A 263 11.44 -9.16 -12.28
N GLU A 264 10.39 -9.95 -12.11
CA GLU A 264 10.01 -11.04 -13.01
C GLU A 264 9.69 -10.54 -14.42
N SER A 265 8.97 -9.42 -14.52
CA SER A 265 8.66 -8.75 -15.78
C SER A 265 9.82 -7.93 -16.36
N ARG A 266 10.99 -7.94 -15.73
CA ARG A 266 12.17 -7.13 -16.10
C ARG A 266 11.84 -5.64 -16.26
N GLY A 267 11.01 -5.14 -15.36
CA GLY A 267 10.63 -3.73 -15.27
C GLY A 267 9.49 -3.32 -16.21
N ALA A 268 8.80 -4.28 -16.85
CA ALA A 268 7.68 -3.97 -17.74
C ALA A 268 6.38 -3.65 -16.98
N GLN A 269 6.18 -4.23 -15.79
CA GLN A 269 4.98 -4.05 -14.95
C GLN A 269 5.33 -3.37 -13.62
N ASN A 270 4.32 -2.83 -12.92
CA ASN A 270 4.44 -2.27 -11.58
C ASN A 270 5.57 -1.23 -11.43
N LYS A 271 5.72 -0.35 -12.44
CA LYS A 271 6.74 0.72 -12.42
C LYS A 271 6.42 1.77 -11.35
N LEU A 272 5.17 2.24 -11.30
CA LEU A 272 4.70 3.14 -10.25
C LEU A 272 3.39 2.63 -9.67
N ASN A 273 3.43 2.31 -8.38
CA ASN A 273 2.30 1.77 -7.64
C ASN A 273 1.85 2.80 -6.60
N LEU A 274 0.56 3.11 -6.56
CA LEU A 274 -0.03 4.12 -5.69
C LEU A 274 -1.20 3.50 -4.94
N ALA A 275 -1.23 3.67 -3.62
CA ALA A 275 -2.37 3.27 -2.80
C ALA A 275 -2.83 4.44 -1.92
N PHE A 276 -4.07 4.85 -2.09
CA PHE A 276 -4.73 5.88 -1.28
C PHE A 276 -5.51 5.18 -0.17
N THR A 277 -5.09 5.38 1.08
CA THR A 277 -5.53 4.58 2.23
C THR A 277 -5.75 5.42 3.48
N SER A 278 -5.41 4.95 4.67
CA SER A 278 -5.61 5.64 5.94
C SER A 278 -4.31 5.61 6.77
N HIS A 279 -4.34 6.09 8.02
CA HIS A 279 -3.14 6.13 8.87
C HIS A 279 -2.79 4.78 9.50
N GLU A 280 -3.73 3.84 9.59
CA GLU A 280 -3.55 2.54 10.25
C GLU A 280 -2.41 1.71 9.64
N PRO A 281 -2.30 1.54 8.29
CA PRO A 281 -1.17 0.83 7.69
C PRO A 281 0.18 1.50 8.02
N PHE A 282 0.22 2.83 8.11
CA PHE A 282 1.44 3.57 8.44
C PHE A 282 1.87 3.28 9.88
N LEU A 283 0.98 3.48 10.86
CA LEU A 283 1.28 3.26 12.28
C LEU A 283 1.71 1.81 12.54
N ALA A 284 0.96 0.85 11.99
CA ALA A 284 1.29 -0.57 12.12
C ALA A 284 2.65 -0.90 11.50
N PHE A 285 2.94 -0.37 10.30
CA PHE A 285 4.22 -0.60 9.63
C PHE A 285 5.39 0.03 10.38
N PHE A 286 5.23 1.24 10.92
CA PHE A 286 6.27 1.89 11.71
C PHE A 286 6.64 1.07 12.95
N ALA A 287 5.65 0.49 13.62
CA ALA A 287 5.90 -0.39 14.75
C ALA A 287 6.56 -1.71 14.35
N LEU A 288 6.08 -2.38 13.30
CA LEU A 288 6.63 -3.66 12.83
C LEU A 288 8.09 -3.56 12.37
N THR A 289 8.46 -2.40 11.83
CA THR A 289 9.82 -2.14 11.31
C THR A 289 10.74 -1.48 12.32
N GLY A 290 10.24 -1.19 13.53
CA GLY A 290 11.02 -0.52 14.58
C GLY A 290 11.28 0.97 14.34
N LEU A 291 10.63 1.61 13.34
CA LEU A 291 10.77 3.04 13.07
C LEU A 291 10.25 3.91 14.22
N SER A 292 9.25 3.43 14.96
CA SER A 292 8.77 4.07 16.18
C SER A 292 9.74 3.95 17.36
N THR A 293 10.90 3.31 17.16
CA THR A 293 11.96 3.14 18.15
C THR A 293 13.30 3.65 17.59
N GLY A 294 14.20 4.15 18.44
CA GLY A 294 15.52 4.61 18.02
C GLY A 294 15.61 6.12 17.67
N ALA A 295 16.68 6.51 16.97
CA ALA A 295 17.08 7.92 16.84
C ALA A 295 16.08 8.82 16.07
N SER A 296 15.28 8.24 15.18
CA SER A 296 14.26 8.96 14.40
C SER A 296 12.84 8.76 14.92
N SER A 297 12.67 8.15 16.10
CA SER A 297 11.34 7.77 16.63
C SER A 297 10.36 8.94 16.72
N HIS A 298 10.85 10.16 17.00
CA HIS A 298 10.02 11.37 17.03
C HIS A 298 9.24 11.59 15.72
N GLN A 299 9.81 11.24 14.57
CA GLN A 299 9.13 11.42 13.28
C GLN A 299 7.96 10.44 13.08
N PHE A 300 8.00 9.32 13.80
CA PHE A 300 7.02 8.23 13.75
C PHE A 300 6.16 8.16 15.02
N SER A 301 6.29 9.16 15.90
CA SER A 301 5.52 9.30 17.15
C SER A 301 4.45 10.38 17.02
N GLN A 302 3.80 10.43 15.86
CA GLN A 302 2.73 11.37 15.51
C GLN A 302 1.82 10.72 14.48
N LEU A 303 0.58 11.22 14.37
CA LEU A 303 -0.30 10.76 13.29
C LEU A 303 0.26 11.20 11.93
N PRO A 304 0.20 10.31 10.92
CA PRO A 304 0.34 10.72 9.53
C PRO A 304 -0.65 11.84 9.22
N SER A 305 -0.14 13.01 8.83
CA SER A 305 -0.96 14.12 8.37
C SER A 305 -1.66 13.76 7.06
N ALA A 306 -2.72 14.48 6.74
CA ALA A 306 -3.29 14.42 5.39
C ALA A 306 -2.19 14.65 4.34
N GLY A 307 -2.21 13.85 3.26
CA GLY A 307 -1.18 13.78 2.21
C GLY A 307 0.21 13.31 2.65
N ALA A 308 0.36 12.74 3.84
CA ALA A 308 1.57 12.03 4.21
C ALA A 308 1.81 10.87 3.24
N THR A 309 3.08 10.64 2.89
CA THR A 309 3.49 9.57 1.98
C THR A 309 4.53 8.66 2.60
N LEU A 310 4.26 7.37 2.51
CA LEU A 310 5.18 6.29 2.82
C LEU A 310 5.60 5.67 1.50
N THR A 311 6.88 5.66 1.17
CA THR A 311 7.37 5.26 -0.15
C THR A 311 8.49 4.23 -0.07
N PHE A 312 8.44 3.23 -0.94
CA PHE A 312 9.53 2.30 -1.19
C PHE A 312 10.03 2.49 -2.61
N GLU A 313 11.34 2.54 -2.75
CA GLU A 313 12.00 2.58 -4.05
C GLU A 313 12.87 1.34 -4.21
N LEU A 314 12.63 0.58 -5.28
CA LEU A 314 13.49 -0.49 -5.75
C LEU A 314 14.46 0.10 -6.75
N PHE A 315 15.76 0.04 -6.49
CA PHE A 315 16.80 0.66 -7.33
C PHE A 315 18.04 -0.23 -7.41
N SER A 316 18.87 -0.05 -8.42
CA SER A 316 20.17 -0.69 -8.50
C SER A 316 21.27 0.18 -7.92
N VAL A 317 22.20 -0.45 -7.21
CA VAL A 317 23.48 0.16 -6.87
C VAL A 317 24.49 -0.33 -7.90
N ASP A 318 25.32 0.57 -8.44
CA ASP A 318 26.41 0.13 -9.29
C ASP A 318 27.40 -0.67 -8.42
N ASP A 319 27.79 -1.87 -8.86
CA ASP A 319 28.97 -2.54 -8.35
C ASP A 319 30.20 -1.73 -8.79
N GLY A 320 30.37 -0.56 -8.19
CA GLY A 320 31.67 0.08 -8.16
C GLY A 320 32.62 -0.98 -7.66
N ASN A 321 33.69 -1.24 -8.41
CA ASN A 321 34.83 -2.00 -7.94
C ASN A 321 35.31 -1.31 -6.66
N ASP A 322 34.73 -1.69 -5.53
CA ASP A 322 35.22 -1.41 -4.20
C ASP A 322 36.51 -2.21 -4.18
N THR A 323 37.57 -1.57 -4.69
CA THR A 323 38.92 -1.93 -4.29
C THR A 323 38.87 -1.80 -2.79
N GLY A 324 38.60 -2.91 -2.13
CA GLY A 324 38.53 -2.97 -0.70
C GLY A 324 39.75 -2.25 -0.20
N GLU A 325 39.54 -1.12 0.46
CA GLU A 325 40.43 -0.73 1.51
C GLU A 325 40.23 -1.81 2.57
N THR A 326 40.93 -2.93 2.35
CA THR A 326 41.43 -3.74 3.44
C THR A 326 42.18 -2.75 4.31
N HIS A 327 41.52 -2.25 5.35
CA HIS A 327 42.21 -1.89 6.56
C HIS A 327 42.89 -3.17 7.02
N GLN A 328 44.11 -3.38 6.52
CA GLN A 328 45.07 -4.27 7.15
C GLN A 328 45.17 -3.77 8.58
N GLU A 329 44.62 -4.56 9.49
CA GLU A 329 44.84 -4.46 10.91
C GLU A 329 46.35 -4.64 11.11
N HIS A 330 47.07 -3.52 11.11
CA HIS A 330 48.47 -3.49 11.43
C HIS A 330 48.55 -3.61 12.96
N GLU A 331 48.71 -4.86 13.40
CA GLU A 331 48.95 -5.23 14.78
C GLU A 331 50.23 -4.54 15.25
N THR A 332 50.05 -3.34 15.82
CA THR A 332 51.12 -2.63 16.52
C THR A 332 50.83 -2.73 18.00
N THR A 333 51.50 -3.70 18.62
CA THR A 333 51.61 -3.86 20.06
C THR A 333 52.14 -2.56 20.67
N SER A 334 51.31 -1.87 21.45
CA SER A 334 51.79 -0.88 22.41
C SER A 334 50.90 -0.87 23.65
N SER A 335 51.50 -1.35 24.74
CA SER A 335 50.93 -1.39 26.07
C SER A 335 50.93 -0.01 26.70
N VAL A 336 49.76 0.54 27.01
CA VAL A 336 49.59 1.47 28.13
C VAL A 336 48.22 1.20 28.75
N GLY A 337 48.23 0.74 30.01
CA GLY A 337 47.02 0.49 30.77
C GLY A 337 46.48 1.77 31.39
N GLU A 338 45.16 1.89 31.44
CA GLU A 338 44.50 2.76 32.40
C GLU A 338 43.14 2.20 32.79
N THR A 339 42.80 2.42 34.06
CA THR A 339 41.93 1.60 34.91
C THR A 339 40.55 2.20 35.15
N SER A 340 39.55 1.30 35.28
CA SER A 340 38.28 1.41 36.06
C SER A 340 37.03 2.01 35.39
N PRO A 341 35.80 1.64 35.83
CA PRO A 341 35.31 0.33 36.28
C PRO A 341 34.02 -0.11 35.54
N LYS A 342 33.87 -1.43 35.29
CA LYS A 342 32.61 -2.03 34.80
C LYS A 342 31.62 -2.19 35.96
N VAL A 343 30.50 -1.47 35.92
CA VAL A 343 29.33 -1.74 36.76
C VAL A 343 28.48 -2.79 36.05
N ASN A 344 28.44 -3.99 36.63
CA ASN A 344 27.65 -5.11 36.16
C ASN A 344 26.33 -5.11 36.92
N ILE A 345 25.21 -4.79 36.26
CA ILE A 345 23.87 -4.96 36.83
C ILE A 345 23.20 -6.13 36.09
N GLU A 346 23.23 -7.30 36.71
CA GLU A 346 22.33 -8.40 36.33
C GLU A 346 20.96 -8.20 36.99
N PRO A 347 19.84 -8.24 36.25
CA PRO A 347 18.53 -8.45 36.84
C PRO A 347 18.34 -9.94 37.16
N THR A 348 18.28 -10.25 38.45
CA THR A 348 17.91 -11.57 38.96
C THR A 348 16.41 -11.83 38.79
N TYR A 349 16.03 -12.88 38.05
CA TYR A 349 14.68 -13.46 38.12
C TYR A 349 14.73 -14.83 38.81
N ARG A 350 14.07 -14.92 39.98
CA ARG A 350 13.85 -16.18 40.70
C ARG A 350 12.71 -16.96 40.03
N TYR A 351 13.02 -18.15 39.51
CA TYR A 351 12.02 -19.14 39.13
C TYR A 351 11.73 -20.08 40.30
N ASN A 352 10.47 -20.09 40.77
CA ASN A 352 9.92 -21.15 41.61
C ASN A 352 8.91 -21.96 40.80
N ASN A 353 9.33 -23.10 40.27
CA ASN A 353 8.68 -24.41 40.37
C ASN A 353 9.20 -25.33 39.26
N GLY A 354 9.91 -26.38 39.69
CA GLY A 354 10.55 -27.34 38.80
C GLY A 354 9.54 -28.22 38.07
N LYS A 355 9.58 -28.17 36.74
CA LYS A 355 9.46 -29.35 35.87
C LYS A 355 10.41 -29.15 34.68
N ARG A 356 11.28 -30.12 34.46
CA ARG A 356 12.25 -30.18 33.34
C ARG A 356 11.48 -30.41 32.04
N ALA A 357 11.50 -29.44 31.12
CA ALA A 357 11.11 -29.65 29.73
C ALA A 357 12.37 -30.00 28.90
N ALA A 358 12.25 -31.02 28.05
CA ALA A 358 13.32 -31.49 27.17
C ALA A 358 13.67 -30.44 26.08
N PRO A 359 14.92 -30.39 25.59
CA PRO A 359 15.30 -29.42 24.56
C PRO A 359 14.61 -29.74 23.22
N PRO A 360 14.02 -28.76 22.52
CA PRO A 360 13.50 -28.97 21.17
C PRO A 360 14.66 -29.14 20.18
N SER A 361 14.50 -30.08 19.25
CA SER A 361 15.47 -30.43 18.22
C SER A 361 15.77 -29.25 17.31
N LYS A 362 17.05 -28.95 17.09
CA LYS A 362 17.50 -28.06 16.01
C LYS A 362 17.06 -28.63 14.66
N ARG A 363 16.12 -27.97 13.96
CA ARG A 363 15.96 -28.14 12.51
C ARG A 363 16.90 -27.16 11.83
N THR A 364 17.98 -27.69 11.27
CA THR A 364 18.71 -27.05 10.17
C THR A 364 17.88 -27.23 8.91
N SER A 365 17.35 -26.14 8.33
CA SER A 365 16.79 -26.15 6.99
C SER A 365 17.76 -25.42 6.06
N SER A 366 18.41 -26.19 5.19
CA SER A 366 19.15 -25.73 4.03
C SER A 366 18.16 -25.16 3.02
N TYR A 367 18.14 -23.85 2.81
CA TYR A 367 17.30 -23.21 1.80
C TYR A 367 18.00 -23.19 0.45
N ASP A 368 17.32 -23.73 -0.56
CA ASP A 368 17.71 -23.72 -1.98
C ASP A 368 16.95 -22.60 -2.71
N PHE A 369 17.69 -21.72 -3.39
CA PHE A 369 17.24 -20.44 -3.93
C PHE A 369 16.42 -20.57 -5.23
N THR A 370 16.26 -21.78 -5.78
CA THR A 370 15.59 -22.02 -7.08
C THR A 370 14.15 -22.51 -7.02
N ALA A 371 13.54 -22.63 -5.83
CA ALA A 371 12.19 -23.20 -5.67
C ALA A 371 11.10 -22.19 -5.29
N GLY A 372 11.40 -20.89 -5.27
CA GLY A 372 10.42 -19.82 -5.07
C GLY A 372 9.62 -19.51 -6.32
N THR A 373 8.94 -20.50 -6.92
CA THR A 373 7.89 -20.20 -7.89
C THR A 373 6.68 -19.70 -7.11
N TYR A 374 6.42 -18.39 -7.17
CA TYR A 374 5.04 -17.93 -7.07
C TYR A 374 4.25 -18.70 -8.13
N SER A 375 3.48 -19.69 -7.69
CA SER A 375 2.64 -20.45 -8.59
C SER A 375 1.59 -19.49 -9.13
N GLN A 376 1.63 -19.20 -10.43
CA GLN A 376 0.60 -18.52 -11.21
C GLN A 376 -0.83 -18.95 -10.82
N LYS A 377 -0.98 -20.20 -10.35
CA LYS A 377 -2.22 -20.77 -9.82
C LYS A 377 -2.86 -20.02 -8.64
N ALA A 378 -2.09 -19.27 -7.85
CA ALA A 378 -2.65 -18.46 -6.76
C ALA A 378 -3.34 -17.17 -7.26
N ILE A 379 -3.00 -16.72 -8.47
CA ILE A 379 -3.67 -15.61 -9.17
C ILE A 379 -4.87 -16.13 -9.99
N ASP A 380 -4.76 -17.34 -10.57
CA ASP A 380 -5.86 -17.93 -11.35
C ASP A 380 -7.08 -18.32 -10.49
N ASP A 381 -6.90 -18.73 -9.22
CA ASP A 381 -8.01 -19.05 -8.31
C ASP A 381 -8.85 -17.81 -7.91
N SER A 382 -8.39 -16.59 -8.20
CA SER A 382 -9.14 -15.34 -7.99
C SER A 382 -10.01 -14.92 -9.18
N THR A 383 -10.02 -15.66 -10.29
CA THR A 383 -10.75 -15.26 -11.53
C THR A 383 -11.96 -16.13 -11.90
N MET A 384 -12.31 -17.15 -11.13
CA MET A 384 -13.59 -17.85 -11.30
C MET A 384 -14.67 -17.23 -10.42
N PHE A 385 -15.44 -16.27 -10.95
CA PHE A 385 -16.90 -16.12 -10.74
C PHE A 385 -17.36 -14.73 -11.22
N LEU A 386 -17.61 -14.56 -12.51
CA LEU A 386 -18.64 -13.62 -13.01
C LEU A 386 -19.19 -14.17 -14.34
N GLY A 387 -20.24 -14.97 -14.24
CA GLY A 387 -21.05 -15.40 -15.37
C GLY A 387 -22.51 -15.17 -15.06
N TYR A 388 -22.99 -13.93 -15.21
CA TYR A 388 -24.38 -13.65 -15.61
C TYR A 388 -24.42 -12.33 -16.38
N GLY A 389 -24.71 -12.46 -17.67
CA GLY A 389 -24.85 -11.32 -18.57
C GLY A 389 -26.17 -10.59 -18.40
N THR A 390 -26.18 -9.35 -18.84
CA THR A 390 -27.38 -8.69 -19.34
C THR A 390 -27.10 -8.20 -20.75
N SER A 391 -27.98 -8.66 -21.65
CA SER A 391 -28.11 -8.39 -23.07
C SER A 391 -27.95 -6.94 -23.53
N SER A 392 -27.30 -6.75 -24.68
CA SER A 392 -27.59 -5.69 -25.65
C SER A 392 -27.33 -6.21 -27.08
N PRO A 393 -28.10 -5.78 -28.10
CA PRO A 393 -28.42 -6.62 -29.26
C PRO A 393 -27.44 -6.52 -30.43
N ASP A 394 -27.32 -7.68 -31.10
CA ASP A 394 -27.07 -7.93 -32.52
C ASP A 394 -26.76 -6.73 -33.44
N TYR A 395 -25.53 -6.71 -33.96
CA TYR A 395 -25.25 -6.31 -35.35
C TYR A 395 -24.09 -7.15 -35.92
N GLY A 396 -24.46 -8.23 -36.61
CA GLY A 396 -23.89 -8.69 -37.88
C GLY A 396 -22.36 -8.75 -38.05
N ASN A 397 -21.81 -9.94 -37.82
CA ASN A 397 -20.56 -10.38 -38.45
C ASN A 397 -20.73 -10.52 -39.98
N GLN A 398 -19.84 -9.90 -40.75
CA GLN A 398 -19.42 -10.46 -42.03
C GLN A 398 -17.90 -10.65 -42.01
N ALA A 399 -17.52 -11.92 -42.19
CA ALA A 399 -16.17 -12.42 -42.30
C ALA A 399 -15.48 -11.93 -43.58
N ALA A 400 -14.16 -11.71 -43.50
CA ALA A 400 -13.28 -11.84 -44.66
C ALA A 400 -11.85 -12.17 -44.21
N ASP A 401 -11.53 -13.45 -44.33
CA ASP A 401 -10.30 -14.07 -44.81
C ASP A 401 -8.92 -13.46 -44.52
N HIS A 402 -8.12 -14.32 -43.88
CA HIS A 402 -6.67 -14.40 -43.93
C HIS A 402 -6.10 -14.16 -45.34
N VAL A 403 -5.23 -13.15 -45.47
CA VAL A 403 -4.15 -13.16 -46.46
C VAL A 403 -2.87 -12.68 -45.79
N THR A 404 -1.94 -13.63 -45.63
CA THR A 404 -0.55 -13.43 -45.25
C THR A 404 0.22 -13.01 -46.50
N THR A 405 0.79 -11.80 -46.53
CA THR A 405 1.83 -11.45 -47.50
C THR A 405 2.95 -10.64 -46.83
N THR A 406 4.10 -11.30 -46.73
CA THR A 406 5.43 -10.71 -46.52
C THR A 406 5.84 -9.87 -47.74
N PRO A 407 6.45 -8.68 -47.57
CA PRO A 407 7.14 -8.03 -48.68
C PRO A 407 8.63 -8.40 -48.71
N GLU A 408 9.07 -8.97 -49.83
CA GLU A 408 10.47 -9.03 -50.26
C GLU A 408 11.00 -7.61 -50.48
N TYR A 409 12.14 -7.27 -49.86
CA TYR A 409 12.86 -6.04 -50.16
C TYR A 409 13.94 -6.32 -51.22
N ARG A 410 13.79 -5.69 -52.39
CA ARG A 410 14.73 -5.71 -53.51
C ARG A 410 15.81 -4.65 -53.27
N ASN A 411 17.07 -5.07 -53.35
CA ASN A 411 18.24 -4.20 -53.37
C ASN A 411 18.28 -3.38 -54.66
N ASP A 412 18.41 -2.05 -54.53
CA ASP A 412 19.07 -1.20 -55.52
C ASP A 412 19.89 -0.15 -54.77
N GLY A 413 21.20 -0.17 -54.99
CA GLY A 413 22.13 0.77 -54.38
C GLY A 413 22.25 2.07 -55.19
N ASN A 414 22.32 3.20 -54.50
CA ASN A 414 23.15 4.33 -54.92
C ASN A 414 23.50 5.20 -53.70
N GLY A 415 24.76 5.63 -53.64
CA GLY A 415 25.37 6.29 -52.48
C GLY A 415 25.00 7.76 -52.31
N GLY A 416 25.04 8.21 -51.05
CA GLY A 416 24.94 9.59 -50.64
C GLY A 416 25.46 9.74 -49.21
N ASP A 417 26.58 10.44 -49.09
CA ASP A 417 27.37 10.71 -47.88
C ASP A 417 26.57 11.51 -46.84
N GLY A 418 26.61 11.11 -45.57
CA GLY A 418 25.91 11.78 -44.47
C GLY A 418 26.18 11.09 -43.13
N GLY A 419 27.01 11.72 -42.30
CA GLY A 419 27.55 11.17 -41.06
C GLY A 419 26.50 10.63 -40.08
N GLY A 420 26.55 9.32 -39.84
CA GLY A 420 25.82 8.65 -38.76
C GLY A 420 26.56 8.80 -37.44
N GLY A 421 26.12 9.73 -36.60
CA GLY A 421 26.30 9.59 -35.16
C GLY A 421 25.55 8.33 -34.73
N SER A 422 26.27 7.35 -34.20
CA SER A 422 25.65 6.17 -33.59
C SER A 422 24.83 6.61 -32.39
N SER A 423 23.51 6.71 -32.55
CA SER A 423 22.59 6.63 -31.41
C SER A 423 22.61 5.18 -30.95
N SER A 424 23.56 4.86 -30.08
CA SER A 424 23.46 3.68 -29.24
C SER A 424 22.22 3.86 -28.36
N SER A 425 21.09 3.30 -28.77
CA SER A 425 20.03 2.95 -27.83
C SER A 425 20.61 1.90 -26.90
N SER A 426 21.32 2.34 -25.86
CA SER A 426 21.64 1.47 -24.74
C SER A 426 20.30 1.13 -24.11
N SER A 427 19.70 0.01 -24.49
CA SER A 427 18.77 -0.66 -23.59
C SER A 427 19.60 -0.98 -22.35
N THR A 428 19.45 -0.15 -21.32
CA THR A 428 20.09 -0.42 -20.03
C THR A 428 19.50 -1.75 -19.59
N ALA A 429 20.31 -2.81 -19.63
CA ALA A 429 19.87 -4.13 -19.25
C ALA A 429 19.28 -4.06 -17.83
N TYR A 430 18.14 -4.72 -17.61
CA TYR A 430 17.52 -4.74 -16.29
C TYR A 430 18.54 -5.29 -15.27
N PRO A 431 18.74 -4.61 -14.11
CA PRO A 431 19.75 -5.01 -13.13
C PRO A 431 19.54 -6.45 -12.63
N SER A 432 20.63 -7.15 -12.33
CA SER A 432 20.50 -8.45 -11.68
C SER A 432 19.94 -8.29 -10.26
N ILE A 433 19.26 -9.31 -9.74
CA ILE A 433 18.65 -9.25 -8.39
C ILE A 433 19.66 -8.95 -7.27
N ASP A 434 20.93 -9.32 -7.46
CA ASP A 434 22.02 -9.05 -6.51
C ASP A 434 22.41 -7.58 -6.44
N GLN A 435 22.14 -6.82 -7.50
CA GLN A 435 22.41 -5.38 -7.58
C GLN A 435 21.23 -4.54 -7.10
N LEU A 436 20.07 -5.17 -6.82
CA LEU A 436 18.86 -4.48 -6.40
C LEU A 436 18.86 -4.23 -4.91
N HIS A 437 18.51 -3.00 -4.56
CA HIS A 437 18.35 -2.50 -3.20
C HIS A 437 16.98 -1.86 -3.06
N VAL A 438 16.53 -1.76 -1.81
CA VAL A 438 15.32 -1.04 -1.43
C VAL A 438 15.68 0.05 -0.43
N ARG A 439 15.10 1.23 -0.62
CA ARG A 439 15.10 2.31 0.37
C ARG A 439 13.67 2.69 0.72
N PHE A 440 13.46 2.98 1.99
CA PHE A 440 12.20 3.48 2.53
C PHE A 440 12.30 4.99 2.72
N LEU A 441 11.29 5.72 2.26
CA LEU A 441 11.18 7.15 2.44
C LEU A 441 9.85 7.49 3.09
N TYR A 442 9.88 8.51 3.96
CA TYR A 442 8.67 9.02 4.59
C TYR A 442 8.64 10.55 4.51
N ARG A 443 7.45 11.06 4.25
CA ARG A 443 7.15 12.50 4.24
C ARG A 443 5.81 12.72 4.91
N ASN A 444 5.81 13.45 6.02
CA ASN A 444 4.60 13.76 6.77
C ASN A 444 4.03 15.15 6.38
N SER A 445 3.70 15.37 5.09
CA SER A 445 3.20 16.67 4.63
C SER A 445 2.68 16.63 3.18
N THR A 446 1.67 17.46 2.89
CA THR A 446 1.26 17.83 1.52
C THR A 446 2.13 18.90 0.86
N ASP A 447 3.01 19.61 1.58
CA ASP A 447 3.80 20.73 1.01
C ASP A 447 4.68 20.27 -0.15
N ALA A 448 4.38 20.71 -1.39
CA ALA A 448 5.14 20.36 -2.60
C ALA A 448 6.67 20.50 -2.46
N ARG A 449 7.17 21.34 -1.55
CA ARG A 449 8.60 21.54 -1.28
C ARG A 449 9.20 20.56 -0.27
N GLY A 450 8.37 19.78 0.44
CA GLY A 450 8.80 18.77 1.40
C GLY A 450 9.58 17.65 0.72
N ALA A 451 10.77 17.33 1.22
CA ALA A 451 11.56 16.23 0.68
C ALA A 451 11.00 14.86 1.11
N LEU A 452 11.08 13.87 0.22
CA LEU A 452 11.01 12.47 0.62
C LEU A 452 12.33 12.12 1.32
N VAL A 453 12.28 11.86 2.62
CA VAL A 453 13.47 11.63 3.44
C VAL A 453 13.66 10.12 3.64
N PRO A 454 14.84 9.56 3.35
CA PRO A 454 15.09 8.14 3.57
C PRO A 454 15.28 7.83 5.06
N TYR A 455 14.71 6.73 5.54
CA TYR A 455 14.90 6.24 6.90
C TYR A 455 15.34 4.76 6.90
N PRO A 456 16.29 4.37 7.75
CA PRO A 456 16.66 2.97 7.94
C PRO A 456 15.48 2.15 8.47
N LEU A 457 15.28 0.95 7.92
CA LEU A 457 14.31 -0.02 8.42
C LEU A 457 14.95 -1.05 9.34
N PHE A 458 14.14 -1.67 10.20
CA PHE A 458 14.51 -2.82 11.03
C PHE A 458 15.66 -2.57 12.01
N GLY A 459 15.77 -1.33 12.49
CA GLY A 459 16.85 -0.92 13.40
C GLY A 459 18.25 -0.87 12.76
N SER A 460 18.33 -0.91 11.43
CA SER A 460 19.57 -0.69 10.67
C SER A 460 20.07 0.76 10.83
N ASP A 461 21.35 0.97 10.56
CA ASP A 461 21.96 2.30 10.38
C ASP A 461 22.05 2.72 8.90
N GLN A 462 21.78 1.80 7.97
CA GLN A 462 21.83 2.05 6.53
C GLN A 462 20.48 2.54 5.99
N ALA A 463 20.52 3.60 5.18
CA ALA A 463 19.35 4.19 4.51
C ALA A 463 18.74 3.31 3.40
N HIS A 464 19.40 2.20 3.05
CA HIS A 464 18.93 1.20 2.10
C HIS A 464 19.48 -0.18 2.47
N MET A 465 18.90 -1.24 1.91
CA MET A 465 19.37 -2.62 2.08
C MET A 465 19.18 -3.43 0.81
N SER A 466 19.86 -4.58 0.67
CA SER A 466 19.67 -5.44 -0.51
C SER A 466 18.22 -5.91 -0.61
N PHE A 467 17.69 -6.04 -1.83
CA PHE A 467 16.34 -6.54 -2.06
C PHE A 467 16.15 -7.94 -1.45
N LYS A 468 17.17 -8.82 -1.52
CA LYS A 468 17.12 -10.15 -0.91
C LYS A 468 16.89 -10.09 0.60
N HIS A 469 17.62 -9.22 1.30
CA HIS A 469 17.45 -9.04 2.74
C HIS A 469 16.11 -8.39 3.06
N PHE A 470 15.76 -7.30 2.36
CA PHE A 470 14.47 -6.62 2.50
C PHE A 470 13.30 -7.60 2.34
N ASN A 471 13.29 -8.38 1.26
CA ASN A 471 12.25 -9.35 0.97
C ASN A 471 12.14 -10.39 2.09
N ALA A 472 13.25 -10.99 2.53
CA ALA A 472 13.24 -11.98 3.62
C ALA A 472 12.69 -11.40 4.93
N THR A 473 13.07 -10.17 5.29
CA THR A 473 12.61 -9.52 6.53
C THR A 473 11.14 -9.13 6.44
N MET A 474 10.70 -8.55 5.32
CA MET A 474 9.29 -8.19 5.08
C MET A 474 8.37 -9.42 5.10
N TRP A 475 8.82 -10.54 4.52
CA TRP A 475 8.11 -11.82 4.60
C TRP A 475 7.91 -12.32 6.02
N SER A 476 8.87 -12.07 6.93
CA SER A 476 8.78 -12.52 8.32
C SER A 476 7.72 -11.78 9.15
N ILE A 477 7.36 -10.56 8.74
CA ILE A 477 6.32 -9.74 9.38
C ILE A 477 5.01 -9.74 8.59
N GLY A 478 5.03 -10.20 7.33
CA GLY A 478 3.90 -10.16 6.41
C GLY A 478 2.81 -11.19 6.70
N ILE A 479 1.69 -11.05 5.98
CA ILE A 479 0.64 -12.08 5.85
C ILE A 479 0.79 -12.76 4.49
N ALA A 480 0.84 -14.09 4.46
CA ALA A 480 1.20 -14.82 3.25
C ALA A 480 0.21 -14.63 2.08
N ASN A 481 -1.10 -14.57 2.35
CA ASN A 481 -2.15 -14.48 1.34
C ASN A 481 -3.51 -14.12 1.99
N VAL A 482 -4.51 -13.89 1.14
CA VAL A 482 -5.89 -13.59 1.54
C VAL A 482 -6.48 -14.66 2.46
N THR A 483 -6.26 -15.95 2.19
CA THR A 483 -6.77 -17.04 3.05
C THR A 483 -6.19 -16.99 4.46
N THR A 484 -4.89 -16.68 4.57
CA THR A 484 -4.22 -16.51 5.87
C THR A 484 -4.79 -15.29 6.60
N TRP A 485 -5.00 -14.18 5.88
CA TRP A 485 -5.67 -13.01 6.43
C TRP A 485 -7.07 -13.34 6.96
N CYS A 486 -7.90 -14.04 6.17
CA CYS A 486 -9.24 -14.46 6.57
C CYS A 486 -9.22 -15.26 7.88
N SER A 487 -8.28 -16.21 8.01
CA SER A 487 -8.10 -17.03 9.20
C SER A 487 -7.65 -16.20 10.41
N VAL A 488 -6.63 -15.36 10.26
CA VAL A 488 -6.08 -14.53 11.36
C VAL A 488 -7.10 -13.50 11.83
N CYS A 489 -7.85 -12.92 10.90
CA CYS A 489 -8.85 -11.92 11.21
C CYS A 489 -10.19 -12.50 11.64
N GLU A 490 -10.40 -13.82 11.55
CA GLU A 490 -11.71 -14.46 11.72
C GLU A 490 -12.80 -13.76 10.90
N SER A 491 -12.44 -13.32 9.70
CA SER A 491 -13.27 -12.45 8.87
C SER A 491 -14.38 -13.26 8.18
N ASN A 492 -15.52 -12.62 7.99
CA ASN A 492 -16.68 -13.18 7.31
C ASN A 492 -17.06 -12.41 6.05
N THR A 493 -16.11 -11.66 5.46
CA THR A 493 -16.30 -11.02 4.15
C THR A 493 -16.71 -12.05 3.11
N PHE A 494 -17.29 -11.57 2.01
CA PHE A 494 -17.81 -12.45 0.97
C PHE A 494 -16.70 -13.34 0.38
N PHE A 495 -15.50 -12.78 0.17
CA PHE A 495 -14.36 -13.52 -0.36
C PHE A 495 -13.76 -14.52 0.65
N CYS A 496 -13.84 -14.25 1.96
CA CYS A 496 -13.43 -15.23 2.98
C CYS A 496 -14.43 -16.39 3.08
N ALA A 497 -15.73 -16.12 3.05
CA ALA A 497 -16.76 -17.15 3.06
C ALA A 497 -16.70 -18.07 1.82
N ALA A 498 -16.26 -17.54 0.68
CA ALA A 498 -16.02 -18.33 -0.53
C ALA A 498 -14.77 -19.21 -0.43
N ALA A 499 -13.78 -18.83 0.40
CA ALA A 499 -12.54 -19.56 0.61
C ALA A 499 -12.67 -20.72 1.63
N ASP A 500 -13.71 -20.71 2.46
CA ASP A 500 -13.98 -21.80 3.41
C ASP A 500 -14.58 -23.03 2.71
N PRO A 501 -13.92 -24.20 2.75
CA PRO A 501 -14.57 -25.43 2.33
C PRO A 501 -15.76 -25.71 3.27
N PRO A 502 -16.93 -26.16 2.75
CA PRO A 502 -18.06 -26.47 3.60
C PRO A 502 -17.63 -27.49 4.66
N PRO A 503 -18.05 -27.33 5.93
CA PRO A 503 -17.62 -28.21 7.00
C PRO A 503 -17.89 -29.66 6.59
N ALA A 504 -16.86 -30.51 6.70
CA ALA A 504 -17.01 -31.94 6.46
C ALA A 504 -18.14 -32.44 7.35
N ARG A 505 -19.28 -32.79 6.74
CA ARG A 505 -20.42 -33.35 7.47
C ARG A 505 -19.93 -34.60 8.17
N GLY A 506 -19.76 -34.50 9.49
CA GLY A 506 -19.61 -35.67 10.34
C GLY A 506 -20.75 -36.64 10.02
N HIS A 507 -20.41 -37.85 9.61
CA HIS A 507 -21.37 -38.91 9.35
C HIS A 507 -22.06 -39.31 10.67
N HIS A 508 -23.05 -38.53 11.10
CA HIS A 508 -24.14 -39.06 11.90
C HIS A 508 -25.01 -39.88 10.95
N ALA A 509 -24.90 -41.20 11.05
CA ALA A 509 -25.79 -42.13 10.38
C ALA A 509 -27.23 -41.87 10.85
N TRP A 510 -27.94 -41.04 10.09
CA TRP A 510 -29.40 -40.96 10.08
C TRP A 510 -29.88 -41.45 8.70
N PRO A 511 -31.01 -42.18 8.66
CA PRO A 511 -31.38 -43.00 7.50
C PRO A 511 -31.63 -42.13 6.26
N ALA A 512 -31.12 -42.60 5.12
CA ALA A 512 -31.21 -41.94 3.84
C ALA A 512 -32.66 -41.59 3.47
N ILE A 513 -32.98 -40.29 3.41
CA ILE A 513 -34.12 -39.79 2.64
C ILE A 513 -33.56 -39.31 1.30
N VAL A 514 -33.89 -40.05 0.26
CA VAL A 514 -33.56 -39.76 -1.14
C VAL A 514 -34.38 -38.55 -1.59
N LEU A 515 -33.77 -37.36 -1.64
CA LEU A 515 -34.34 -36.18 -2.30
C LEU A 515 -33.70 -35.97 -3.68
N GLY A 516 -33.94 -36.93 -4.56
CA GLY A 516 -33.66 -36.84 -6.00
C GLY A 516 -34.94 -36.95 -6.85
N GLY A 517 -36.08 -36.43 -6.37
CA GLY A 517 -37.38 -36.64 -7.01
C GLY A 517 -38.29 -35.42 -7.16
N ALA A 518 -38.01 -34.29 -6.50
CA ALA A 518 -38.98 -33.17 -6.49
C ALA A 518 -38.88 -32.25 -7.72
N ALA A 519 -37.71 -32.08 -8.33
CA ALA A 519 -37.57 -31.20 -9.50
C ALA A 519 -38.11 -31.83 -10.79
N LEU A 520 -37.98 -33.14 -10.97
CA LEU A 520 -38.43 -33.83 -12.18
C LEU A 520 -39.97 -33.96 -12.25
N ALA A 521 -40.62 -34.12 -11.09
CA ALA A 521 -42.08 -34.27 -11.00
C ALA A 521 -42.83 -32.97 -11.34
N VAL A 522 -42.27 -31.81 -10.97
CA VAL A 522 -42.87 -30.50 -11.28
C VAL A 522 -42.79 -30.20 -12.78
N VAL A 523 -41.69 -30.56 -13.44
CA VAL A 523 -41.53 -30.38 -14.90
C VAL A 523 -42.48 -31.29 -15.67
N LEU A 524 -42.64 -32.56 -15.27
CA LEU A 524 -43.58 -33.49 -15.90
C LEU A 524 -45.05 -33.10 -15.69
N PHE A 525 -45.39 -32.53 -14.54
CA PHE A 525 -46.75 -32.05 -14.24
C PHE A 525 -47.13 -30.81 -15.07
N ILE A 526 -46.18 -29.89 -15.29
CA ILE A 526 -46.39 -28.71 -16.14
C ILE A 526 -46.57 -29.12 -17.61
N ILE A 527 -45.76 -30.08 -18.11
CA ILE A 527 -45.89 -30.60 -19.48
C ILE A 527 -47.25 -31.29 -19.68
N LEU A 528 -47.74 -32.04 -18.69
CA LEU A 528 -49.05 -32.69 -18.75
C LEU A 528 -50.20 -31.68 -18.79
N ILE A 529 -50.11 -30.59 -18.02
CA ILE A 529 -51.13 -29.52 -18.02
C ILE A 529 -51.17 -28.79 -19.37
N VAL A 530 -50.00 -28.51 -19.98
CA VAL A 530 -49.93 -27.88 -21.30
C VAL A 530 -50.55 -28.76 -22.39
N LEU A 531 -50.34 -30.08 -22.33
CA LEU A 531 -50.92 -31.04 -23.27
C LEU A 531 -52.43 -31.25 -23.11
N ILE A 532 -53.00 -30.91 -21.96
CA ILE A 532 -54.46 -30.99 -21.71
C ILE A 532 -55.17 -29.69 -22.12
N LEU A 533 -54.44 -28.58 -22.23
CA LEU A 533 -54.96 -27.25 -22.56
C LEU A 533 -54.75 -26.82 -24.02
N MET A 534 -54.05 -27.64 -24.84
CA MET A 534 -53.99 -27.54 -26.30
C MET A 534 -54.94 -28.55 -26.92
#